data_AF-A0A556A961-F1
#
_entry.id   AF-A0A556A961-F1
#
_cell.length_a   1.000
_cell.length_b   1.000
_cell.length_c   1.000
_cell.angle_alpha   90.00
_cell.angle_beta   90.00
_cell.angle_gamma   90.00
#
_symmetry.space_group_name_H-M   'P 1'
#
loop_
_entity.id
_entity.type
_entity.pdbx_description
1 polymer ?
#
loop_
_entity_poly.entity_id
_entity_poly.type
_entity_poly.pdbx_seq_one_letter_code
_entity_poly.pdbx_strand_id
1 'polypeptide(L)'
;MHNVTRSAKLRSPYAIGDWRSRLIGVGVAVAVAAALFAGCGAFRNIILGDPPAPLSLDSVRSTTSHGTGTNASAPVVGLALGGGGLRGYAHIGVLQAFEEAGIDVEVIAGTSAGAVIGAAYASGRTVEEIKQLAENLDVSSLIDWRLSTTSFLRGDALARWASDMARNTPIEKMPRKFGAVAAVLDTGEAVLVERGDVGMAIRASAAIPGSMPPVESTRGPLVDGGISSLVPVRFARAMGADVVIGVDIYCNSPPRSGSTFLATLARVSRTQTCLLSSVEMAEADVLVAPTVGITDMRSAAQREASVLAGYRAAKAAMPAVLDQISGHATSTIWPLAP
;
A
#
# COMPACT_ATOMS: atom_id res chain seq x y z
N MET A 1 85.16 56.56 -6.91
CA MET A 1 85.54 55.14 -7.09
C MET A 1 84.96 54.39 -5.89
N HIS A 2 83.98 53.48 -5.97
CA HIS A 2 83.65 52.48 -6.97
C HIS A 2 82.13 52.33 -7.18
N ASN A 3 81.78 51.86 -8.37
CA ASN A 3 80.46 51.83 -8.96
C ASN A 3 79.56 50.67 -8.51
N VAL A 4 78.27 50.96 -8.60
CA VAL A 4 77.09 50.08 -8.52
C VAL A 4 77.01 49.15 -9.74
N THR A 5 76.64 47.88 -9.56
CA THR A 5 75.78 47.14 -10.51
C THR A 5 75.00 45.99 -9.84
N ARG A 6 73.68 46.01 -10.08
CA ARG A 6 72.63 45.03 -9.71
C ARG A 6 72.78 43.69 -10.44
N SER A 7 72.23 42.63 -9.84
CA SER A 7 71.49 41.59 -10.58
C SER A 7 70.47 40.91 -9.64
N ALA A 8 69.20 41.34 -9.74
CA ALA A 8 68.06 40.65 -9.14
C ALA A 8 67.51 39.65 -10.16
N LYS A 9 67.50 38.35 -9.82
CA LYS A 9 66.85 37.30 -10.61
C LYS A 9 65.34 37.44 -10.49
N LEU A 10 64.70 37.98 -11.54
CA LEU A 10 63.27 37.88 -11.79
C LEU A 10 62.90 36.39 -12.00
N ARG A 11 62.05 35.83 -11.12
CA ARG A 11 61.37 34.56 -11.39
C ARG A 11 60.06 34.86 -12.16
N SER A 12 59.96 34.31 -13.36
CA SER A 12 58.73 34.31 -14.18
C SER A 12 57.61 33.52 -13.49
N PRO A 13 56.36 34.01 -13.42
CA PRO A 13 55.23 33.27 -12.87
C PRO A 13 54.50 32.35 -13.86
N TYR A 14 54.97 32.22 -15.11
CA TYR A 14 54.26 31.42 -16.12
C TYR A 14 54.96 30.09 -16.40
N ALA A 15 54.75 29.12 -15.51
CA ALA A 15 54.86 27.72 -15.89
C ALA A 15 53.63 27.37 -16.74
N ILE A 16 53.84 27.20 -18.04
CA ILE A 16 52.86 26.69 -18.99
C ILE A 16 52.57 25.24 -18.60
N GLY A 17 51.61 25.05 -17.69
CA GLY A 17 51.19 23.73 -17.21
C GLY A 17 50.49 22.97 -18.33
N ASP A 18 50.96 21.75 -18.59
CA ASP A 18 50.51 20.84 -19.64
C ASP A 18 48.98 20.80 -19.84
N TRP A 19 48.54 21.34 -20.98
CA TRP A 19 47.14 21.57 -21.36
C TRP A 19 46.57 20.31 -22.02
N ARG A 20 47.47 19.44 -22.51
CA ARG A 20 47.14 18.23 -23.25
C ARG A 20 46.55 17.16 -22.32
N SER A 21 47.02 17.06 -21.08
CA SER A 21 46.45 16.16 -20.07
C SER A 21 45.06 16.59 -19.57
N ARG A 22 44.74 17.90 -19.59
CA ARG A 22 43.39 18.41 -19.25
C ARG A 22 42.37 18.22 -20.37
N LEU A 23 42.78 18.31 -21.64
CA LEU A 23 41.90 18.05 -22.78
C LEU A 23 41.54 16.55 -22.93
N ILE A 24 42.46 15.65 -22.58
CA ILE A 24 42.19 14.20 -22.53
C ILE A 24 41.19 13.88 -21.39
N GLY A 25 41.31 14.54 -20.23
CA GLY A 25 40.37 14.39 -19.13
C GLY A 25 38.94 14.86 -19.44
N VAL A 26 38.79 15.96 -20.19
CA VAL A 26 37.46 16.46 -20.63
C VAL A 26 36.89 15.60 -21.75
N GLY A 27 37.71 15.10 -22.68
CA GLY A 27 37.26 14.18 -23.74
C GLY A 27 36.77 12.83 -23.20
N VAL A 28 37.43 12.28 -22.17
CA VAL A 28 36.99 11.04 -21.49
C VAL A 28 35.74 11.28 -20.66
N ALA A 29 35.60 12.42 -19.99
CA ALA A 29 34.39 12.76 -19.23
C ALA A 29 33.15 12.95 -20.13
N VAL A 30 33.33 13.54 -21.33
CA VAL A 30 32.25 13.69 -22.33
C VAL A 30 31.92 12.34 -23.00
N ALA A 31 32.90 11.47 -23.23
CA ALA A 31 32.66 10.12 -23.75
C ALA A 31 31.96 9.19 -22.73
N VAL A 32 32.26 9.32 -21.44
CA VAL A 32 31.55 8.60 -20.36
C VAL A 32 30.13 9.16 -20.18
N ALA A 33 29.94 10.49 -20.27
CA ALA A 33 28.61 11.08 -20.29
C ALA A 33 27.79 10.62 -21.53
N ALA A 34 28.40 10.57 -22.71
CA ALA A 34 27.76 10.09 -23.93
C ALA A 34 27.47 8.58 -23.89
N ALA A 35 28.32 7.76 -23.27
CA ALA A 35 28.04 6.34 -23.04
C ALA A 35 26.94 6.10 -21.98
N LEU A 36 26.74 7.04 -21.05
CA LEU A 36 25.60 7.06 -20.14
C LEU A 36 24.29 7.46 -20.84
N PHE A 37 24.36 8.22 -21.96
CA PHE A 37 23.19 8.57 -22.79
C PHE A 37 22.93 7.60 -23.96
N ALA A 38 23.95 6.90 -24.46
CA ALA A 38 23.86 5.89 -25.52
C ALA A 38 23.39 4.50 -25.01
N GLY A 39 23.10 4.37 -23.71
CA GLY A 39 22.27 3.29 -23.16
C GLY A 39 20.77 3.44 -23.47
N CYS A 40 20.39 4.19 -24.50
CA CYS A 40 19.04 4.19 -25.06
C CYS A 40 18.86 2.96 -25.95
N GLY A 41 18.71 1.79 -25.35
CA GLY A 41 18.54 0.56 -26.12
C GLY A 41 18.48 -0.70 -25.29
N ALA A 42 17.67 -0.70 -24.22
CA ALA A 42 17.02 -1.89 -23.61
C ALA A 42 16.47 -1.61 -22.21
N PHE A 43 15.87 -0.45 -21.93
CA PHE A 43 14.83 -0.42 -20.90
C PHE A 43 13.59 -1.04 -21.54
N ARG A 44 13.52 -2.37 -21.56
CA ARG A 44 12.23 -3.05 -21.70
C ARG A 44 11.37 -2.51 -20.58
N ASN A 45 10.40 -1.66 -20.92
CA ASN A 45 9.19 -1.53 -20.12
C ASN A 45 8.70 -2.97 -19.97
N ILE A 46 8.96 -3.58 -18.82
CA ILE A 46 8.22 -4.77 -18.42
C ILE A 46 6.82 -4.20 -18.19
N ILE A 47 5.96 -4.33 -19.19
CA ILE A 47 4.54 -4.04 -19.04
C ILE A 47 4.06 -5.08 -18.03
N LEU A 48 3.97 -4.66 -16.76
CA LEU A 48 3.36 -5.46 -15.72
C LEU A 48 1.85 -5.42 -15.94
N GLY A 49 1.31 -6.54 -16.43
CA GLY A 49 -0.13 -6.72 -16.63
C GLY A 49 -0.81 -5.64 -17.48
N ASP A 50 -2.13 -5.74 -17.58
CA ASP A 50 -2.93 -4.65 -18.11
C ASP A 50 -3.10 -3.56 -17.03
N PRO A 51 -3.23 -2.28 -17.41
CA PRO A 51 -3.53 -1.21 -16.46
C PRO A 51 -4.78 -1.53 -15.64
N PRO A 52 -4.80 -1.19 -14.33
CA PRO A 52 -6.01 -1.33 -13.52
C PRO A 52 -7.20 -0.62 -14.15
N ALA A 53 -8.38 -1.24 -14.05
CA ALA A 53 -9.66 -0.65 -14.45
C ALA A 53 -10.48 -0.30 -13.20
N PRO A 54 -10.17 0.82 -12.52
CA PRO A 54 -10.79 1.17 -11.25
C PRO A 54 -12.25 1.61 -11.41
N LEU A 55 -13.07 1.31 -10.41
CA LEU A 55 -14.47 1.71 -10.29
C LEU A 55 -14.63 2.81 -9.25
N SER A 56 -15.53 3.78 -9.50
CA SER A 56 -15.98 4.72 -8.46
C SER A 56 -16.83 4.00 -7.42
N LEU A 57 -16.96 4.58 -6.22
CA LEU A 57 -17.85 4.04 -5.19
C LEU A 57 -19.30 3.86 -5.69
N ASP A 58 -19.82 4.84 -6.43
CA ASP A 58 -21.18 4.79 -6.96
C ASP A 58 -21.33 3.74 -8.07
N SER A 59 -20.29 3.51 -8.87
CA SER A 59 -20.26 2.43 -9.86
C SER A 59 -20.34 1.07 -9.18
N VAL A 60 -19.57 0.83 -8.11
CA VAL A 60 -19.59 -0.43 -7.34
C VAL A 60 -20.97 -0.67 -6.73
N ARG A 61 -21.57 0.35 -6.10
CA ARG A 61 -22.94 0.27 -5.55
C ARG A 61 -23.97 -0.10 -6.62
N SER A 62 -23.86 0.52 -7.79
CA SER A 62 -24.76 0.28 -8.91
C SER A 62 -24.66 -1.16 -9.39
N THR A 63 -23.45 -1.71 -9.57
CA THR A 63 -23.28 -3.10 -10.02
C THR A 63 -23.77 -4.13 -9.01
N THR A 64 -23.61 -3.88 -7.72
CA THR A 64 -24.02 -4.83 -6.66
C THR A 64 -25.52 -4.86 -6.45
N SER A 65 -26.20 -3.71 -6.54
CA SER A 65 -27.66 -3.60 -6.34
C SER A 65 -28.50 -4.39 -7.35
N HIS A 66 -27.95 -4.75 -8.50
CA HIS A 66 -28.64 -5.54 -9.53
C HIS A 66 -28.64 -7.06 -9.24
N GLY A 67 -28.02 -7.51 -8.14
CA GLY A 67 -27.87 -8.93 -7.79
C GLY A 67 -28.60 -9.41 -6.54
N THR A 68 -29.28 -8.54 -5.78
CA THR A 68 -29.87 -8.91 -4.48
C THR A 68 -31.31 -9.42 -4.63
N GLY A 69 -31.44 -10.70 -4.98
CA GLY A 69 -32.65 -11.47 -4.70
C GLY A 69 -32.80 -11.66 -3.20
N THR A 70 -33.95 -11.30 -2.65
CA THR A 70 -34.31 -11.44 -1.23
C THR A 70 -34.38 -12.92 -0.85
N ASN A 71 -33.29 -13.49 -0.36
CA ASN A 71 -33.33 -14.77 0.35
C ASN A 71 -32.80 -14.56 1.76
N ALA A 72 -33.43 -15.24 2.72
CA ALA A 72 -33.10 -15.24 4.14
C ALA A 72 -31.78 -16.02 4.41
N SER A 73 -30.68 -15.66 3.74
CA SER A 73 -29.36 -16.20 4.01
C SER A 73 -28.73 -15.50 5.22
N ALA A 74 -27.69 -16.11 5.78
CA ALA A 74 -26.83 -15.47 6.76
C ALA A 74 -26.29 -14.12 6.22
N PRO A 75 -26.05 -13.12 7.09
CA PRO A 75 -25.52 -11.83 6.65
C PRO A 75 -24.13 -11.97 6.06
N VAL A 76 -23.87 -11.26 4.96
CA VAL A 76 -22.56 -11.22 4.31
C VAL A 76 -21.60 -10.41 5.17
N VAL A 77 -20.58 -11.07 5.72
CA VAL A 77 -19.56 -10.40 6.54
C VAL A 77 -18.42 -9.88 5.66
N GLY A 78 -18.15 -8.59 5.79
CA GLY A 78 -17.09 -7.88 5.09
C GLY A 78 -15.97 -7.38 6.00
N LEU A 79 -14.74 -7.42 5.50
CA LEU A 79 -13.57 -6.78 6.12
C LEU A 79 -13.12 -5.57 5.31
N ALA A 80 -12.94 -4.44 6.01
CA ALA A 80 -12.24 -3.27 5.49
C ALA A 80 -10.85 -3.17 6.14
N LEU A 81 -9.82 -3.61 5.42
CA LEU A 81 -8.45 -3.69 5.92
C LEU A 81 -7.67 -2.41 5.64
N GLY A 82 -7.29 -1.71 6.71
CA GLY A 82 -6.63 -0.42 6.63
C GLY A 82 -5.21 -0.44 6.06
N GLY A 83 -4.81 0.67 5.45
CA GLY A 83 -3.41 0.93 5.09
C GLY A 83 -2.52 1.21 6.30
N GLY A 84 -1.19 1.08 6.14
CA GLY A 84 -0.28 1.37 7.25
C GLY A 84 1.17 0.91 7.10
N GLY A 85 1.58 0.50 5.90
CA GLY A 85 2.92 -0.03 5.61
C GLY A 85 3.24 -1.26 6.46
N LEU A 86 4.37 -1.24 7.15
CA LEU A 86 4.84 -2.36 8.00
C LEU A 86 3.85 -2.75 9.10
N ARG A 87 2.90 -1.89 9.48
CA ARG A 87 1.86 -2.25 10.47
C ARG A 87 0.90 -3.34 9.96
N GLY A 88 0.95 -3.66 8.66
CA GLY A 88 0.16 -4.70 8.01
C GLY A 88 0.22 -6.07 8.66
N TYR A 89 1.32 -6.41 9.36
CA TYR A 89 1.43 -7.66 10.13
C TYR A 89 0.30 -7.83 11.16
N ALA A 90 -0.26 -6.75 11.70
CA ALA A 90 -1.38 -6.84 12.63
C ALA A 90 -2.65 -7.41 11.98
N HIS A 91 -2.87 -7.21 10.68
CA HIS A 91 -4.02 -7.81 9.98
C HIS A 91 -4.00 -9.34 10.04
N ILE A 92 -2.80 -9.97 10.02
CA ILE A 92 -2.66 -11.43 10.14
C ILE A 92 -3.25 -11.93 11.46
N GLY A 93 -2.98 -11.23 12.56
CA GLY A 93 -3.53 -11.59 13.86
C GLY A 93 -5.04 -11.38 13.96
N VAL A 94 -5.57 -10.34 13.29
CA VAL A 94 -7.02 -10.12 13.20
C VAL A 94 -7.69 -11.29 12.46
N LEU A 95 -7.15 -11.67 11.30
CA LEU A 95 -7.66 -12.82 10.54
C LEU A 95 -7.56 -14.11 11.35
N GLN A 96 -6.47 -14.33 12.09
CA GLN A 96 -6.31 -15.50 12.97
C GLN A 96 -7.43 -15.57 14.01
N ALA A 97 -7.73 -14.47 14.69
CA ALA A 97 -8.79 -14.42 15.71
C ALA A 97 -10.18 -14.69 15.10
N PHE A 98 -10.43 -14.22 13.88
CA PHE A 98 -11.69 -14.44 13.17
C PHE A 98 -11.84 -15.88 12.67
N GLU A 99 -10.78 -16.49 12.12
CA GLU A 99 -10.79 -17.92 11.78
C GLU A 99 -11.02 -18.81 13.01
N GLU A 100 -10.33 -18.54 14.13
CA GLU A 100 -10.52 -19.28 15.38
C GLU A 100 -11.96 -19.18 15.94
N ALA A 101 -12.64 -18.07 15.68
CA ALA A 101 -14.01 -17.85 16.11
C ALA A 101 -15.05 -18.34 15.08
N GLY A 102 -14.61 -18.87 13.94
CA GLY A 102 -15.50 -19.34 12.87
C GLY A 102 -16.24 -18.23 12.15
N ILE A 103 -15.69 -17.01 12.10
CA ILE A 103 -16.26 -15.90 11.33
C ILE A 103 -15.94 -16.11 9.85
N ASP A 104 -16.96 -16.34 9.03
CA ASP A 104 -16.81 -16.50 7.58
C ASP A 104 -16.83 -15.14 6.88
N VAL A 105 -15.67 -14.70 6.40
CA VAL A 105 -15.52 -13.43 5.68
C VAL A 105 -15.63 -13.68 4.18
N GLU A 106 -16.60 -13.02 3.57
CA GLU A 106 -16.93 -13.18 2.14
C GLU A 106 -16.46 -12.01 1.28
N VAL A 107 -16.40 -10.80 1.86
CA VAL A 107 -16.05 -9.55 1.17
C VAL A 107 -14.83 -8.91 1.82
N ILE A 108 -13.85 -8.50 1.03
CA ILE A 108 -12.63 -7.87 1.53
C ILE A 108 -12.32 -6.64 0.67
N ALA A 109 -12.34 -5.46 1.28
CA ALA A 109 -11.76 -4.25 0.69
C ALA A 109 -10.46 -3.93 1.45
N GLY A 110 -9.38 -3.64 0.74
CA GLY A 110 -8.09 -3.36 1.36
C GLY A 110 -7.38 -2.16 0.76
N THR A 111 -6.70 -1.38 1.61
CA THR A 111 -5.87 -0.25 1.19
C THR A 111 -4.41 -0.53 1.52
N SER A 112 -3.48 -0.34 0.59
CA SER A 112 -2.03 -0.46 0.80
C SER A 112 -1.65 -1.80 1.45
N ALA A 113 -1.07 -1.80 2.65
CA ALA A 113 -0.79 -3.02 3.41
C ALA A 113 -2.02 -3.91 3.66
N GLY A 114 -3.21 -3.33 3.81
CA GLY A 114 -4.47 -4.06 3.90
C GLY A 114 -4.86 -4.74 2.58
N ALA A 115 -4.53 -4.14 1.43
CA ALA A 115 -4.74 -4.76 0.12
C ALA A 115 -3.86 -6.01 -0.05
N VAL A 116 -2.61 -5.96 0.43
CA VAL A 116 -1.68 -7.10 0.40
C VAL A 116 -2.23 -8.28 1.20
N ILE A 117 -2.55 -8.06 2.48
CA ILE A 117 -3.05 -9.13 3.36
C ILE A 117 -4.45 -9.60 2.91
N GLY A 118 -5.30 -8.66 2.49
CA GLY A 118 -6.63 -8.95 1.97
C GLY A 118 -6.61 -9.81 0.73
N ALA A 119 -5.74 -9.51 -0.24
CA ALA A 119 -5.57 -10.32 -1.45
C ALA A 119 -5.04 -11.72 -1.13
N ALA A 120 -4.09 -11.83 -0.19
CA ALA A 120 -3.56 -13.12 0.24
C ALA A 120 -4.70 -14.01 0.77
N TYR A 121 -5.52 -13.46 1.65
CA TYR A 121 -6.66 -14.17 2.24
C TYR A 121 -7.79 -14.46 1.24
N ALA A 122 -8.06 -13.51 0.36
CA ALA A 122 -9.07 -13.66 -0.68
C ALA A 122 -8.71 -14.75 -1.69
N SER A 123 -7.41 -14.93 -1.97
CA SER A 123 -6.90 -15.97 -2.87
C SER A 123 -7.07 -17.41 -2.34
N GLY A 124 -7.68 -17.57 -1.15
CA GLY A 124 -7.95 -18.87 -0.53
C GLY A 124 -6.80 -19.43 0.31
N ARG A 125 -5.78 -18.62 0.61
CA ARG A 125 -4.73 -19.00 1.55
C ARG A 125 -5.25 -19.01 2.99
N THR A 126 -4.78 -19.96 3.78
CA THR A 126 -5.05 -19.98 5.22
C THR A 126 -4.25 -18.89 5.93
N VAL A 127 -4.68 -18.46 7.12
CA VAL A 127 -3.92 -17.47 7.89
C VAL A 127 -2.51 -17.97 8.23
N GLU A 128 -2.35 -19.28 8.44
CA GLU A 128 -1.03 -19.90 8.67
C GLU A 128 -0.13 -19.79 7.42
N GLU A 129 -0.64 -20.03 6.22
CA GLU A 129 0.13 -19.81 4.98
C GLU A 129 0.51 -18.33 4.81
N ILE A 130 -0.41 -17.41 5.12
CA ILE A 130 -0.15 -15.96 5.04
C ILE A 130 0.93 -15.57 6.05
N LYS A 131 0.86 -16.09 7.27
CA LYS A 131 1.87 -15.88 8.31
C LYS A 131 3.24 -16.38 7.86
N GLN A 132 3.33 -17.59 7.32
CA GLN A 132 4.58 -18.15 6.80
C GLN A 132 5.16 -17.33 5.65
N LEU A 133 4.32 -16.85 4.72
CA LEU A 133 4.75 -15.93 3.67
C LEU A 133 5.32 -14.64 4.26
N ALA A 134 4.64 -14.07 5.26
CA ALA A 134 5.03 -12.82 5.89
C ALA A 134 6.33 -12.94 6.72
N GLU A 135 6.57 -14.09 7.34
CA GLU A 135 7.78 -14.40 8.11
C GLU A 135 9.00 -14.59 7.20
N ASN A 136 8.82 -15.31 6.08
CA ASN A 136 9.86 -15.64 5.11
C ASN A 136 10.11 -14.52 4.09
N LEU A 137 9.24 -13.52 4.02
CA LEU A 137 9.42 -12.38 3.15
C LEU A 137 10.63 -11.55 3.58
N ASP A 138 11.65 -11.53 2.74
CA ASP A 138 12.67 -10.49 2.77
C ASP A 138 12.06 -9.21 2.18
N VAL A 139 11.63 -8.29 3.05
CA VAL A 139 11.01 -7.02 2.63
C VAL A 139 11.95 -6.21 1.73
N SER A 140 13.27 -6.40 1.83
CA SER A 140 14.22 -5.69 0.96
C SER A 140 14.16 -6.16 -0.49
N SER A 141 13.71 -7.39 -0.74
CA SER A 141 13.46 -7.91 -2.10
C SER A 141 12.29 -7.22 -2.82
N LEU A 142 11.39 -6.57 -2.07
CA LEU A 142 10.28 -5.80 -2.62
C LEU A 142 10.66 -4.35 -2.96
N ILE A 143 11.90 -3.94 -2.67
CA ILE A 143 12.40 -2.58 -2.86
C ILE A 143 13.22 -2.53 -4.16
N ASP A 144 12.63 -1.98 -5.22
CA ASP A 144 13.26 -1.83 -6.52
C ASP A 144 13.66 -0.38 -6.81
N TRP A 145 14.87 -0.02 -6.38
CA TRP A 145 15.39 1.35 -6.49
C TRP A 145 15.41 1.87 -7.93
N ARG A 146 15.05 3.15 -8.07
CA ARG A 146 15.14 3.93 -9.31
C ARG A 146 15.69 5.31 -9.00
N LEU A 147 16.63 5.77 -9.82
CA LEU A 147 17.01 7.18 -9.87
C LEU A 147 15.96 7.91 -10.72
N SER A 148 15.06 8.66 -10.06
CA SER A 148 14.09 9.56 -10.69
C SER A 148 13.97 10.84 -9.86
N THR A 149 13.55 11.93 -10.51
CA THR A 149 13.24 13.19 -9.82
C THR A 149 11.89 13.15 -9.09
N THR A 150 11.06 12.13 -9.36
CA THR A 150 9.67 12.02 -8.87
C THR A 150 9.43 10.89 -7.88
N SER A 151 10.22 9.81 -7.92
CA SER A 151 10.07 8.64 -7.04
C SER A 151 11.41 7.90 -6.88
N PHE A 152 11.60 7.18 -5.78
CA PHE A 152 12.83 6.40 -5.56
C PHE A 152 12.64 4.87 -5.70
N LEU A 153 11.40 4.38 -5.76
CA LEU A 153 11.02 2.98 -6.02
C LEU A 153 10.24 2.86 -7.34
N ARG A 154 10.16 1.67 -7.93
CA ARG A 154 9.29 1.39 -9.10
C ARG A 154 7.97 0.71 -8.71
N GLY A 155 8.00 -0.14 -7.68
CA GLY A 155 6.87 -0.96 -7.22
C GLY A 155 6.64 -2.22 -8.05
N ASP A 156 7.51 -2.53 -9.01
CA ASP A 156 7.40 -3.69 -9.90
C ASP A 156 7.69 -5.00 -9.16
N ALA A 157 8.63 -4.96 -8.20
CA ALA A 157 8.95 -6.10 -7.35
C ALA A 157 7.76 -6.45 -6.43
N LEU A 158 7.12 -5.44 -5.84
CA LEU A 158 5.89 -5.62 -5.05
C LEU A 158 4.77 -6.23 -5.90
N ALA A 159 4.54 -5.70 -7.10
CA ALA A 159 3.52 -6.21 -8.00
C ALA A 159 3.74 -7.68 -8.37
N ARG A 160 4.95 -8.06 -8.81
CA ARG A 160 5.28 -9.45 -9.14
C ARG A 160 5.07 -10.38 -7.95
N TRP A 161 5.60 -10.01 -6.79
CA TRP A 161 5.44 -10.81 -5.57
C TRP A 161 3.96 -10.98 -5.20
N ALA A 162 3.15 -9.93 -5.34
CA ALA A 162 1.72 -9.99 -5.07
C ALA A 162 0.97 -10.90 -6.06
N SER A 163 1.27 -10.84 -7.36
CA SER A 163 0.71 -11.76 -8.35
C SER A 163 1.11 -13.20 -8.05
N ASP A 164 2.38 -13.47 -7.75
CA ASP A 164 2.87 -14.81 -7.40
C ASP A 164 2.25 -15.33 -6.10
N MET A 165 2.10 -14.48 -5.08
CA MET A 165 1.43 -14.79 -3.82
C MET A 165 0.01 -15.32 -4.07
N ALA A 166 -0.73 -14.67 -4.97
CA ALA A 166 -2.07 -15.05 -5.39
C ALA A 166 -2.09 -16.13 -6.49
N ARG A 167 -0.95 -16.77 -6.78
CA ARG A 167 -0.79 -17.81 -7.81
C ARG A 167 -1.23 -17.34 -9.21
N ASN A 168 -1.06 -16.06 -9.51
CA ASN A 168 -1.49 -15.39 -10.73
C ASN A 168 -3.00 -15.53 -11.00
N THR A 169 -3.80 -15.68 -9.94
CA THR A 169 -5.27 -15.72 -10.03
C THR A 169 -5.79 -14.29 -10.21
N PRO A 170 -6.55 -14.00 -11.29
CA PRO A 170 -7.23 -12.71 -11.44
C PRO A 170 -8.17 -12.44 -10.27
N ILE A 171 -8.31 -11.18 -9.87
CA ILE A 171 -9.10 -10.80 -8.68
C ILE A 171 -10.52 -11.37 -8.73
N GLU A 172 -11.19 -11.28 -9.87
CA GLU A 172 -12.57 -11.73 -10.03
C GLU A 172 -12.75 -13.26 -9.99
N LYS A 173 -11.66 -14.02 -9.97
CA LYS A 173 -11.66 -15.49 -9.84
C LYS A 173 -11.26 -15.96 -8.45
N MET A 174 -11.02 -15.05 -7.51
CA MET A 174 -10.66 -15.40 -6.14
C MET A 174 -11.85 -16.02 -5.38
N PRO A 175 -11.60 -16.97 -4.46
CA PRO A 175 -12.65 -17.57 -3.63
C PRO A 175 -13.48 -16.58 -2.81
N ARG A 176 -12.87 -15.48 -2.34
CA ARG A 176 -13.57 -14.39 -1.65
C ARG A 176 -13.56 -13.14 -2.52
N LYS A 177 -14.62 -12.34 -2.44
CA LYS A 177 -14.68 -11.06 -3.15
C LYS A 177 -13.61 -10.13 -2.61
N PHE A 178 -12.78 -9.60 -3.50
CA PHE A 178 -11.69 -8.72 -3.14
C PHE A 178 -11.66 -7.46 -4.00
N GLY A 179 -11.30 -6.34 -3.38
CA GLY A 179 -10.93 -5.14 -4.11
C GLY A 179 -9.83 -4.35 -3.39
N ALA A 180 -8.85 -3.88 -4.18
CA ALA A 180 -7.80 -3.00 -3.70
C ALA A 180 -8.22 -1.54 -3.91
N VAL A 181 -8.16 -0.72 -2.86
CA VAL A 181 -8.54 0.68 -2.93
C VAL A 181 -7.33 1.55 -3.22
N ALA A 182 -7.46 2.40 -4.23
CA ALA A 182 -6.49 3.41 -4.62
C ALA A 182 -7.17 4.79 -4.65
N ALA A 183 -6.41 5.83 -4.96
CA ALA A 183 -6.96 7.17 -5.19
C ALA A 183 -6.47 7.75 -6.52
N VAL A 184 -7.36 8.42 -7.25
CA VAL A 184 -6.99 9.20 -8.44
C VAL A 184 -6.19 10.42 -7.98
N LEU A 185 -4.95 10.56 -8.48
CA LEU A 185 -4.00 11.56 -8.00
C LEU A 185 -4.53 13.00 -8.11
N ASP A 186 -5.16 13.33 -9.24
CA ASP A 186 -5.55 14.72 -9.53
C ASP A 186 -6.81 15.17 -8.78
N THR A 187 -7.71 14.24 -8.45
CA THR A 187 -9.01 14.53 -7.83
C THR A 187 -9.10 14.11 -6.37
N GLY A 188 -8.23 13.21 -5.92
CA GLY A 188 -8.36 12.53 -4.63
C GLY A 188 -9.54 11.57 -4.55
N GLU A 189 -10.21 11.24 -5.67
CA GLU A 189 -11.31 10.30 -5.67
C GLU A 189 -10.82 8.90 -5.29
N ALA A 190 -11.39 8.32 -4.23
CA ALA A 190 -11.13 6.93 -3.89
C ALA A 190 -11.80 5.99 -4.90
N VAL A 191 -11.09 4.96 -5.33
CA VAL A 191 -11.55 4.02 -6.35
C VAL A 191 -11.18 2.58 -6.00
N LEU A 192 -11.98 1.63 -6.50
CA LEU A 192 -11.80 0.20 -6.25
C LEU A 192 -11.28 -0.52 -7.50
N VAL A 193 -10.21 -1.29 -7.35
CA VAL A 193 -9.75 -2.26 -8.36
C VAL A 193 -10.15 -3.65 -7.90
N GLU A 194 -11.21 -4.19 -8.49
CA GLU A 194 -11.80 -5.50 -8.15
C GLU A 194 -11.68 -6.54 -9.29
N ARG A 195 -10.94 -6.21 -10.35
CA ARG A 195 -10.75 -7.08 -11.54
C ARG A 195 -9.33 -6.97 -12.08
N GLY A 196 -8.86 -8.04 -12.72
CA GLY A 196 -7.57 -8.09 -13.41
C GLY A 196 -6.42 -8.58 -12.52
N ASP A 197 -5.19 -8.15 -12.85
CA ASP A 197 -3.98 -8.56 -12.14
C ASP A 197 -3.90 -7.93 -10.73
N VAL A 198 -3.83 -8.80 -9.73
CA VAL A 198 -3.75 -8.41 -8.31
C VAL A 198 -2.46 -7.66 -7.98
N GLY A 199 -1.35 -7.98 -8.66
CA GLY A 199 -0.09 -7.27 -8.48
C GLY A 199 -0.20 -5.81 -8.87
N MET A 200 -0.83 -5.52 -10.01
CA MET A 200 -1.10 -4.17 -10.47
C MET A 200 -2.10 -3.42 -9.59
N ALA A 201 -3.14 -4.10 -9.09
CA ALA A 201 -4.07 -3.53 -8.13
C ALA A 201 -3.38 -3.14 -6.81
N ILE A 202 -2.55 -4.03 -6.25
CA ILE A 202 -1.77 -3.76 -5.03
C ILE A 202 -0.72 -2.67 -5.27
N ARG A 203 -0.04 -2.67 -6.41
CA ARG A 203 0.93 -1.64 -6.76
C ARG A 203 0.30 -0.25 -6.79
N ALA A 204 -0.89 -0.12 -7.39
CA ALA A 204 -1.65 1.13 -7.38
C ALA A 204 -2.06 1.52 -5.94
N SER A 205 -2.62 0.56 -5.19
CA SER A 205 -3.08 0.77 -3.81
C SER A 205 -1.95 1.10 -2.81
N ALA A 206 -0.71 0.73 -3.12
CA ALA A 206 0.48 0.98 -2.30
C ALA A 206 1.44 2.04 -2.89
N ALA A 207 1.04 2.74 -3.96
CA ALA A 207 1.86 3.75 -4.62
C ALA A 207 1.91 5.06 -3.81
N ILE A 208 2.62 5.05 -2.69
CA ILE A 208 2.75 6.22 -1.80
C ILE A 208 3.42 7.37 -2.57
N PRO A 209 2.80 8.57 -2.64
CA PRO A 209 3.36 9.72 -3.33
C PRO A 209 4.80 10.05 -2.90
N GLY A 210 5.68 10.22 -3.87
CA GLY A 210 7.12 10.47 -3.67
C GLY A 210 7.95 9.21 -3.38
N SER A 211 7.32 8.09 -2.99
CA SER A 211 7.99 6.79 -2.82
C SER A 211 7.97 5.97 -4.11
N MET A 212 6.76 5.74 -4.66
CA MET A 212 6.52 5.02 -5.90
C MET A 212 5.85 5.95 -6.92
N PRO A 213 6.06 5.71 -8.23
CA PRO A 213 5.35 6.46 -9.26
C PRO A 213 3.86 6.10 -9.24
N PRO A 214 2.98 7.02 -9.65
CA PRO A 214 1.59 6.69 -9.88
C PRO A 214 1.43 5.57 -10.93
N VAL A 215 0.34 4.81 -10.81
CA VAL A 215 -0.01 3.74 -11.75
C VAL A 215 -1.10 4.24 -12.69
N GLU A 216 -0.83 4.25 -14.00
CA GLU A 216 -1.80 4.68 -15.00
C GLU A 216 -3.06 3.81 -15.00
N SER A 217 -4.21 4.43 -15.21
CA SER A 217 -5.51 3.76 -15.30
C SER A 217 -6.46 4.49 -16.25
N THR A 218 -7.61 3.88 -16.53
CA THR A 218 -8.68 4.49 -17.34
C THR A 218 -9.29 5.76 -16.72
N ARG A 219 -9.08 6.01 -15.42
CA ARG A 219 -9.58 7.20 -14.70
C ARG A 219 -8.48 8.22 -14.38
N GLY A 220 -7.26 7.99 -14.87
CA GLY A 220 -6.08 8.80 -14.57
C GLY A 220 -5.06 8.08 -13.67
N PRO A 221 -3.96 8.77 -13.30
CA PRO A 221 -2.90 8.19 -12.49
C PRO A 221 -3.40 7.87 -11.08
N LEU A 222 -3.13 6.65 -10.61
CA LEU A 222 -3.52 6.15 -9.29
C LEU A 222 -2.35 6.20 -8.31
N VAL A 223 -2.65 6.57 -7.07
CA VAL A 223 -1.74 6.55 -5.92
C VAL A 223 -2.36 5.79 -4.75
N ASP A 224 -1.59 5.60 -3.68
CA ASP A 224 -2.02 4.90 -2.46
C ASP A 224 -3.36 5.45 -1.95
N GLY A 225 -4.32 4.53 -1.74
CA GLY A 225 -5.68 4.88 -1.33
C GLY A 225 -5.77 5.52 0.05
N GLY A 226 -4.71 5.44 0.86
CA GLY A 226 -4.63 6.03 2.20
C GLY A 226 -4.73 7.55 2.25
N ILE A 227 -4.66 8.24 1.10
CA ILE A 227 -4.94 9.68 1.04
C ILE A 227 -6.44 9.99 1.10
N SER A 228 -7.32 9.02 0.78
CA SER A 228 -8.77 9.24 0.63
C SER A 228 -9.65 8.24 1.37
N SER A 229 -9.24 6.97 1.44
CA SER A 229 -9.99 5.87 2.06
C SER A 229 -9.00 4.89 2.71
N LEU A 230 -8.47 5.28 3.87
CA LEU A 230 -7.46 4.50 4.60
C LEU A 230 -8.00 3.15 5.06
N VAL A 231 -9.21 3.12 5.62
CA VAL A 231 -9.95 1.92 6.04
C VAL A 231 -11.22 1.89 5.18
N PRO A 232 -11.28 1.06 4.13
CA PRO A 232 -12.25 1.21 3.04
C PRO A 232 -13.63 0.60 3.36
N VAL A 233 -14.26 1.08 4.43
CA VAL A 233 -15.56 0.61 4.93
C VAL A 233 -16.65 0.76 3.87
N ARG A 234 -16.69 1.91 3.18
CA ARG A 234 -17.73 2.19 2.19
C ARG A 234 -17.62 1.25 0.98
N PHE A 235 -16.40 0.88 0.60
CA PHE A 235 -16.18 -0.08 -0.49
C PHE A 235 -16.56 -1.50 -0.07
N ALA A 236 -16.18 -1.94 1.14
CA ALA A 236 -16.62 -3.26 1.64
C ALA A 236 -18.16 -3.36 1.63
N ARG A 237 -18.86 -2.32 2.11
CA ARG A 237 -20.33 -2.25 2.05
C ARG A 237 -20.85 -2.22 0.62
N ALA A 238 -20.26 -1.42 -0.26
CA ALA A 238 -20.67 -1.33 -1.67
C ALA A 238 -20.47 -2.65 -2.45
N MET A 239 -19.49 -3.47 -2.07
CA MET A 239 -19.24 -4.81 -2.63
C MET A 239 -20.25 -5.86 -2.14
N GLY A 240 -21.19 -5.47 -1.26
CA GLY A 240 -22.32 -6.30 -0.82
C GLY A 240 -22.16 -6.88 0.58
N ALA A 241 -21.31 -6.33 1.43
CA ALA A 241 -21.26 -6.71 2.84
C ALA A 241 -22.42 -6.08 3.62
N ASP A 242 -23.16 -6.91 4.35
CA ASP A 242 -24.22 -6.50 5.27
C ASP A 242 -23.62 -5.99 6.59
N VAL A 243 -22.65 -6.74 7.12
CA VAL A 243 -21.87 -6.38 8.31
C VAL A 243 -20.44 -6.07 7.90
N VAL A 244 -19.94 -4.87 8.19
CA VAL A 244 -18.59 -4.42 7.87
C VAL A 244 -17.77 -4.22 9.13
N ILE A 245 -16.71 -5.00 9.25
CA ILE A 245 -15.71 -4.86 10.30
C ILE A 245 -14.51 -4.10 9.73
N GLY A 246 -14.27 -2.90 10.24
CA GLY A 246 -13.12 -2.08 9.87
C GLY A 246 -11.89 -2.42 10.71
N VAL A 247 -10.70 -2.43 10.11
CA VAL A 247 -9.44 -2.70 10.81
C VAL A 247 -8.47 -1.53 10.63
N ASP A 248 -8.33 -0.71 11.68
CA ASP A 248 -7.39 0.41 11.72
C ASP A 248 -6.06 0.00 12.37
N ILE A 249 -5.04 -0.24 11.54
CA ILE A 249 -3.67 -0.49 11.98
C ILE A 249 -2.81 0.77 12.00
N TYR A 250 -3.37 1.94 11.68
CA TYR A 250 -2.61 3.16 11.49
C TYR A 250 -2.92 4.20 12.55
N CYS A 251 -4.14 4.69 12.66
CA CYS A 251 -4.47 5.91 13.40
C CYS A 251 -4.47 5.73 14.92
N ASN A 252 -4.82 4.54 15.42
CA ASN A 252 -4.73 4.21 16.86
C ASN A 252 -3.31 3.91 17.39
N SER A 253 -2.28 4.04 16.53
CA SER A 253 -0.88 3.88 16.94
C SER A 253 -0.23 5.21 17.33
N PRO A 254 0.81 5.22 18.19
CA PRO A 254 1.54 6.45 18.49
C PRO A 254 2.19 7.03 17.21
N PRO A 255 2.18 8.37 17.04
CA PRO A 255 2.86 9.01 15.92
C PRO A 255 4.37 8.78 16.00
N ARG A 256 5.05 8.73 14.85
CA ARG A 256 6.52 8.65 14.83
C ARG A 256 7.10 9.96 15.36
N SER A 257 8.08 9.84 16.24
CA SER A 257 8.88 10.97 16.73
C SER A 257 9.95 11.37 15.70
N GLY A 258 10.28 12.66 15.63
CA GLY A 258 11.31 13.19 14.74
C GLY A 258 11.01 14.60 14.25
N SER A 259 12.07 15.34 13.93
CA SER A 259 12.05 16.76 13.51
C SER A 259 12.69 17.02 12.14
N THR A 260 13.08 15.97 11.39
CA THR A 260 13.59 16.15 10.03
C THR A 260 12.46 16.59 9.09
N PHE A 261 12.83 17.16 7.93
CA PHE A 261 11.85 17.58 6.91
C PHE A 261 10.91 16.42 6.51
N LEU A 262 11.47 15.26 6.17
CA LEU A 262 10.70 14.07 5.81
C LEU A 262 9.85 13.53 6.97
N ALA A 263 10.37 13.55 8.21
CA ALA A 263 9.61 13.12 9.37
C ALA A 263 8.42 14.08 9.65
N THR A 264 8.62 15.37 9.43
CA THR A 264 7.56 16.38 9.58
C THR A 264 6.48 16.19 8.53
N LEU A 265 6.86 16.01 7.25
CA LEU A 265 5.90 15.74 6.18
C LEU A 265 5.10 14.46 6.45
N ALA A 266 5.77 13.36 6.83
CA ALA A 266 5.10 12.11 7.16
C ALA A 266 4.14 12.25 8.36
N ARG A 267 4.47 13.08 9.36
CA ARG A 267 3.57 13.37 10.48
C ARG A 267 2.34 14.17 10.04
N VAL A 268 2.52 15.18 9.20
CA VAL A 268 1.41 15.98 8.64
C VAL A 268 0.49 15.10 7.79
N SER A 269 1.06 14.33 6.85
CA SER A 269 0.29 13.40 6.02
C SER A 269 -0.49 12.40 6.87
N ARG A 270 0.13 11.83 7.90
CA ARG A 270 -0.56 10.96 8.85
C ARG A 270 -1.73 11.65 9.52
N THR A 271 -1.53 12.85 10.06
CA THR A 271 -2.60 13.60 10.74
C THR A 271 -3.75 13.89 9.78
N GLN A 272 -3.47 14.34 8.56
CA GLN A 272 -4.49 14.60 7.54
C GLN A 272 -5.26 13.32 7.18
N THR A 273 -4.55 12.24 6.86
CA THR A 273 -5.15 10.94 6.57
C THR A 273 -6.07 10.47 7.70
N CYS A 274 -5.63 10.56 8.96
CA CYS A 274 -6.43 10.10 10.10
C CYS A 274 -7.66 10.97 10.36
N LEU A 275 -7.55 12.29 10.17
CA LEU A 275 -8.70 13.19 10.26
C LEU A 275 -9.73 12.87 9.18
N LEU A 276 -9.30 12.72 7.93
CA LEU A 276 -10.17 12.40 6.80
C LEU A 276 -10.84 11.03 6.96
N SER A 277 -10.05 10.02 7.35
CA SER A 277 -10.53 8.64 7.47
C SER A 277 -11.48 8.42 8.64
N SER A 278 -11.50 9.32 9.64
CA SER A 278 -12.37 9.19 10.81
C SER A 278 -13.85 9.11 10.47
N VAL A 279 -14.27 9.80 9.41
CA VAL A 279 -15.67 9.81 8.95
C VAL A 279 -16.05 8.45 8.38
N GLU A 280 -15.22 7.88 7.50
CA GLU A 280 -15.48 6.57 6.92
C GLU A 280 -15.35 5.44 7.94
N MET A 281 -14.35 5.49 8.84
CA MET A 281 -14.18 4.51 9.91
C MET A 281 -15.38 4.45 10.86
N ALA A 282 -16.05 5.58 11.10
CA ALA A 282 -17.23 5.65 11.94
C ALA A 282 -18.47 4.97 11.32
N GLU A 283 -18.44 4.63 10.04
CA GLU A 283 -19.51 3.88 9.36
C GLU A 283 -19.36 2.36 9.48
N ALA A 284 -18.25 1.86 10.05
CA ALA A 284 -18.07 0.44 10.32
C ALA A 284 -19.00 0.00 11.46
N ASP A 285 -19.55 -1.21 11.36
CA ASP A 285 -20.40 -1.74 12.43
C ASP A 285 -19.56 -2.11 13.66
N VAL A 286 -18.32 -2.57 13.40
CA VAL A 286 -17.29 -2.77 14.43
C VAL A 286 -15.95 -2.27 13.90
N LEU A 287 -15.24 -1.49 14.71
CA LEU A 287 -13.88 -1.06 14.42
C LEU A 287 -12.87 -1.80 15.32
N VAL A 288 -11.98 -2.57 14.70
CA VAL A 288 -10.83 -3.22 15.36
C VAL A 288 -9.60 -2.34 15.16
N ALA A 289 -9.12 -1.71 16.23
CA ALA A 289 -8.04 -0.74 16.15
C ALA A 289 -6.85 -1.13 17.05
N PRO A 290 -5.96 -2.05 16.65
CA PRO A 290 -4.78 -2.39 17.44
C PRO A 290 -3.78 -1.24 17.53
N THR A 291 -3.12 -1.09 18.68
CA THR A 291 -1.94 -0.23 18.81
C THR A 291 -0.71 -0.99 18.31
N VAL A 292 -0.10 -0.54 17.21
CA VAL A 292 1.01 -1.22 16.54
C VAL A 292 2.27 -0.36 16.53
N GLY A 293 3.28 -0.82 17.26
CA GLY A 293 4.60 -0.18 17.36
C GLY A 293 5.66 -0.91 16.56
N ILE A 294 5.74 -0.67 15.24
CA ILE A 294 6.81 -1.21 14.39
C ILE A 294 7.60 -0.07 13.72
N THR A 295 8.91 -0.12 13.93
CA THR A 295 9.86 0.87 13.39
C THR A 295 10.88 0.24 12.44
N ASP A 296 11.20 -1.04 12.65
CA ASP A 296 12.19 -1.79 11.88
C ASP A 296 11.56 -3.07 11.29
N MET A 297 11.55 -3.16 9.96
CA MET A 297 11.02 -4.31 9.21
C MET A 297 11.83 -5.59 9.41
N ARG A 298 13.10 -5.49 9.82
CA ARG A 298 13.97 -6.66 10.01
C ARG A 298 13.81 -7.31 11.39
N SER A 299 13.15 -6.62 12.32
CA SER A 299 12.96 -7.12 13.67
C SER A 299 11.83 -8.16 13.71
N ALA A 300 12.18 -9.45 13.75
CA ALA A 300 11.22 -10.54 13.90
C ALA A 300 10.31 -10.34 15.13
N ALA A 301 10.87 -9.88 16.26
CA ALA A 301 10.13 -9.57 17.47
C ALA A 301 9.06 -8.48 17.28
N GLN A 302 9.36 -7.40 16.52
CA GLN A 302 8.36 -6.36 16.23
C GLN A 302 7.26 -6.86 15.27
N ARG A 303 7.61 -7.74 14.32
CA ARG A 303 6.64 -8.39 13.43
C ARG A 303 5.68 -9.26 14.25
N GLU A 304 6.21 -10.14 15.09
CA GLU A 304 5.43 -11.01 15.98
C GLU A 304 4.56 -10.20 16.95
N ALA A 305 5.12 -9.15 17.57
CA ALA A 305 4.35 -8.25 18.44
C ALA A 305 3.20 -7.56 17.70
N SER A 306 3.38 -7.22 16.41
CA SER A 306 2.34 -6.62 15.57
C SER A 306 1.21 -7.61 15.30
N VAL A 307 1.54 -8.87 14.94
CA VAL A 307 0.55 -9.96 14.79
C VAL A 307 -0.23 -10.13 16.08
N LEU A 308 0.47 -10.24 17.22
CA LEU A 308 -0.16 -10.43 18.52
C LEU A 308 -1.07 -9.25 18.93
N ALA A 309 -0.69 -8.01 18.60
CA ALA A 309 -1.51 -6.83 18.85
C ALA A 309 -2.84 -6.89 18.08
N GLY A 310 -2.79 -7.27 16.80
CA GLY A 310 -3.98 -7.49 15.98
C GLY A 310 -4.89 -8.57 16.53
N TYR A 311 -4.31 -9.72 16.89
CA TYR A 311 -5.04 -10.84 17.50
C TYR A 311 -5.77 -10.42 18.78
N ARG A 312 -5.08 -9.73 19.70
CA ARG A 312 -5.69 -9.26 20.96
C ARG A 312 -6.81 -8.26 20.72
N ALA A 313 -6.63 -7.32 19.79
CA ALA A 313 -7.65 -6.33 19.46
C ALA A 313 -8.90 -6.99 18.86
N ALA A 314 -8.72 -7.97 17.97
CA ALA A 314 -9.83 -8.72 17.38
C ALA A 314 -10.57 -9.57 18.42
N LYS A 315 -9.86 -10.28 19.31
CA LYS A 315 -10.49 -11.03 20.41
C LYS A 315 -11.27 -10.11 21.36
N ALA A 316 -10.77 -8.90 21.63
CA ALA A 316 -11.47 -7.92 22.44
C ALA A 316 -12.74 -7.38 21.77
N ALA A 317 -12.73 -7.21 20.44
CA ALA A 317 -13.88 -6.76 19.67
C ALA A 317 -14.89 -7.89 19.34
N MET A 318 -14.51 -9.16 19.53
CA MET A 318 -15.29 -10.32 19.13
C MET A 318 -16.74 -10.33 19.65
N PRO A 319 -17.04 -9.95 20.92
CA PRO A 319 -18.43 -9.89 21.38
C PRO A 319 -19.29 -8.94 20.53
N ALA A 320 -18.76 -7.77 20.17
CA ALA A 320 -19.47 -6.82 19.31
C ALA A 320 -19.62 -7.33 17.87
N VAL A 321 -18.60 -8.03 17.35
CA VAL A 321 -18.68 -8.67 16.02
C VAL A 321 -19.80 -9.71 15.97
N LEU A 322 -19.85 -10.61 16.95
CA LEU A 322 -20.86 -11.66 17.03
C LEU A 322 -22.28 -11.07 17.23
N ASP A 323 -22.39 -9.99 18.00
CA ASP A 323 -23.66 -9.27 18.20
C ASP A 323 -24.17 -8.66 16.88
N GLN A 324 -23.31 -8.00 16.09
CA GLN A 324 -23.70 -7.45 14.78
C GLN A 324 -24.14 -8.53 13.80
N ILE A 325 -23.41 -9.65 13.72
CA ILE A 325 -23.75 -10.79 12.86
C ILE A 325 -25.10 -11.40 13.27
N SER A 326 -25.30 -11.61 14.57
CA SER A 326 -26.54 -12.21 15.09
C SER A 326 -27.73 -11.26 14.95
N GLY A 327 -27.54 -9.97 15.24
CA GLY A 327 -28.55 -8.93 15.13
C GLY A 327 -29.08 -8.79 13.69
N HIS A 328 -28.18 -8.79 12.71
CA HIS A 328 -28.57 -8.71 11.30
C HIS A 328 -29.44 -9.92 10.89
N ALA A 329 -29.06 -11.13 11.30
CA ALA A 329 -29.84 -12.35 11.03
C ALA A 329 -31.27 -12.27 11.59
N THR A 330 -31.47 -11.65 12.76
CA THR A 330 -32.81 -11.49 13.35
C THR A 330 -33.68 -10.43 12.64
N SER A 331 -33.07 -9.36 12.13
CA SER A 331 -33.80 -8.27 11.45
C SER A 331 -34.36 -8.68 10.09
N THR A 332 -33.69 -9.59 9.37
CA THR A 332 -34.12 -10.08 8.04
C THR A 332 -35.26 -11.09 8.11
N ILE A 333 -35.49 -11.72 9.28
CA ILE A 333 -36.55 -12.72 9.48
C ILE A 333 -37.92 -12.06 9.74
N TRP A 334 -37.99 -10.75 10.02
CA TRP A 334 -39.25 -10.05 10.26
C TRP A 334 -39.57 -8.99 9.21
N PRO A 335 -40.36 -9.36 8.19
CA PRO A 335 -41.51 -8.51 7.85
C PRO A 335 -42.73 -9.36 7.47
N LEU A 336 -43.35 -10.08 8.42
CA LEU A 336 -44.72 -10.58 8.27
C LEU A 336 -45.42 -10.63 9.63
N ALA A 337 -46.02 -9.51 10.01
CA ALA A 337 -47.16 -9.51 10.92
C ALA A 337 -48.17 -8.47 10.42
N PRO A 338 -49.47 -8.74 10.62
CA PRO A 338 -50.50 -8.76 9.58
C PRO A 338 -50.98 -7.40 9.09
#